data_AF-A0A497URY8-F1
#
_entry.id   AF-A0A497URY8-F1
#
_cell.length_a   1.000
_cell.length_b   1.000
_cell.length_c   1.000
_cell.angle_alpha   90.00
_cell.angle_beta   90.00
_cell.angle_gamma   90.00
#
_symmetry.space_group_name_H-M   'P 1'
#
loop_
_entity.id
_entity.type
_entity.pdbx_description
1 polymer ?
#
loop_
_entity_poly.entity_id
_entity_poly.type
_entity_poly.pdbx_seq_one_letter_code
_entity_poly.pdbx_strand_id
1 'polypeptide(L)'
;MINKISHCINRTITGSFQNIGEVVEFIKSPPTEHLDLVQYARTLERGSEEYAAIKISKLPAVTINFSFSNGYIIGKNVSTPTGYLYIDVDGMTEQDLELNKAYVCAYWRSLSDTGLSLVVKVDGLTPDNFKTATEEIAKLLDIPYDKRAVSIDRLTVLSYDPNAYYNDNVEVFPIAEMIPMQSVELVQDSLTVDTEKSTQYNTIIKTISIGYDYIGYKLRFNNLDELLQHYDIVFDENGLYDFGRDNKLKYSLIYVPFRKIIEGERENILKSIAYQLIALNKTASKDLILKYLYAINYGKMSPPLENSEIETTVAKIYQNLNDVEPIPNAERRFLYDNSKNLTLTDKRRLNIKQIHKDRTNKTQFELLKIMKNWDIDLYGKMTIKKLAKVAIKDPKTVQTYYTKLKTEILQDFDEEQVQMAVTKKDCFKSLSK
;
A
#
# COMPACT_ATOMS: atom_id res chain seq x y z
N MET A 1 14.04 -10.72 17.66
CA MET A 1 15.11 -11.02 16.69
C MET A 1 14.52 -11.79 15.51
N ILE A 2 14.91 -11.40 14.30
CA ILE A 2 14.51 -12.00 13.02
C ILE A 2 15.64 -12.92 12.57
N ASN A 3 15.40 -14.22 12.45
CA ASN A 3 16.47 -15.17 12.07
C ASN A 3 16.85 -15.02 10.60
N LYS A 4 18.15 -15.19 10.31
CA LYS A 4 18.75 -15.13 8.97
C LYS A 4 19.44 -16.45 8.63
N ILE A 5 19.23 -16.92 7.41
CA ILE A 5 19.92 -18.08 6.83
C ILE A 5 20.72 -17.64 5.60
N SER A 6 21.70 -18.44 5.19
CA SER A 6 22.54 -18.16 4.03
C SER A 6 21.79 -18.28 2.70
N HIS A 7 20.85 -19.23 2.58
CA HIS A 7 19.96 -19.40 1.41
C HIS A 7 18.84 -20.42 1.69
N CYS A 8 17.77 -20.39 0.91
CA CYS A 8 16.52 -21.13 1.21
C CYS A 8 16.68 -22.65 1.36
N ILE A 9 17.56 -23.30 0.59
CA ILE A 9 17.78 -24.75 0.69
C ILE A 9 18.52 -25.17 1.96
N ASN A 10 19.22 -24.24 2.63
CA ASN A 10 19.90 -24.48 3.89
C ASN A 10 19.24 -23.65 5.00
N ARG A 11 18.34 -24.29 5.75
CA ARG A 11 17.55 -23.65 6.80
C ARG A 11 18.29 -23.51 8.13
N THR A 12 19.60 -23.76 8.16
CA THR A 12 20.45 -23.51 9.33
C THR A 12 20.57 -22.01 9.58
N ILE A 13 20.31 -21.58 10.81
CA ILE A 13 20.40 -20.18 11.23
C ILE A 13 21.88 -19.78 11.25
N THR A 14 22.20 -18.74 10.48
CA THR A 14 23.57 -18.20 10.33
C THR A 14 23.75 -16.84 11.01
N GLY A 15 22.64 -16.21 11.41
CA GLY A 15 22.65 -14.94 12.12
C GLY A 15 21.23 -14.46 12.40
N SER A 16 21.11 -13.20 12.80
CA SER A 16 19.82 -12.55 13.03
C SER A 16 19.92 -11.04 12.84
N PHE A 17 18.78 -10.42 12.57
CA PHE A 17 18.56 -8.99 12.70
C PHE A 17 17.81 -8.72 14.01
N GLN A 18 18.07 -7.60 14.66
CA GLN A 18 17.41 -7.25 15.93
C GLN A 18 15.94 -6.90 15.70
N ASN A 19 15.66 -6.11 14.65
CA ASN A 19 14.35 -5.59 14.32
C ASN A 19 14.15 -5.49 12.79
N ILE A 20 12.96 -5.07 12.37
CA ILE A 20 12.64 -4.93 10.94
C ILE A 20 13.38 -3.77 10.27
N GLY A 21 13.78 -2.75 11.02
CA GLY A 21 14.59 -1.63 10.52
C GLY A 21 15.93 -2.10 9.96
N GLU A 22 16.66 -2.95 10.69
CA GLU A 22 17.93 -3.52 10.21
C GLU A 22 17.75 -4.38 8.94
N VAL A 23 16.62 -5.08 8.82
CA VAL A 23 16.28 -5.83 7.59
C VAL A 23 16.10 -4.88 6.43
N VAL A 24 15.37 -3.78 6.63
CA VAL A 24 15.14 -2.75 5.60
C VAL A 24 16.44 -2.04 5.23
N GLU A 25 17.31 -1.74 6.19
CA GLU A 25 18.63 -1.16 5.92
C GLU A 25 19.50 -2.08 5.05
N PHE A 26 19.53 -3.38 5.36
CA PHE A 26 20.21 -4.36 4.52
C PHE A 26 19.63 -4.38 3.09
N ILE A 27 18.32 -4.31 2.94
CA ILE A 27 17.65 -4.32 1.63
C ILE A 27 17.94 -3.04 0.82
N LYS A 28 18.10 -1.89 1.48
CA LYS A 28 18.45 -0.62 0.83
C LYS A 28 19.89 -0.58 0.35
N SER A 29 20.80 -1.11 1.17
CA SER A 29 22.25 -0.96 0.98
C SER A 29 22.98 -2.29 1.26
N PRO A 30 22.70 -3.36 0.49
CA PRO A 30 23.37 -4.64 0.68
C PRO A 30 24.82 -4.58 0.18
N PRO A 31 25.68 -5.55 0.54
CA PRO A 31 26.99 -5.71 -0.08
C PRO A 31 26.91 -5.84 -1.61
N THR A 32 27.92 -5.35 -2.33
CA THR A 32 27.96 -5.32 -3.81
C THR A 32 27.66 -6.68 -4.44
N GLU A 33 28.21 -7.77 -3.91
CA GLU A 33 27.97 -9.12 -4.45
C GLU A 33 26.49 -9.53 -4.38
N HIS A 34 25.78 -9.12 -3.32
CA HIS A 34 24.35 -9.37 -3.17
C HIS A 34 23.54 -8.50 -4.13
N LEU A 35 23.93 -7.23 -4.29
CA LEU A 35 23.32 -6.31 -5.25
C LEU A 35 23.41 -6.85 -6.68
N ASP A 36 24.60 -7.28 -7.09
CA ASP A 36 24.86 -7.82 -8.42
C ASP A 36 24.01 -9.07 -8.69
N LEU A 37 23.89 -9.97 -7.70
CA LEU A 37 23.05 -11.16 -7.80
C LEU A 37 21.56 -10.82 -7.96
N VAL A 38 21.04 -9.87 -7.18
CA VAL A 38 19.64 -9.44 -7.26
C VAL A 38 19.36 -8.76 -8.60
N GLN A 39 20.24 -7.85 -9.03
CA GLN A 39 20.11 -7.18 -10.32
C GLN A 39 20.17 -8.17 -11.48
N TYR A 40 21.09 -9.14 -11.42
CA TYR A 40 21.18 -10.20 -12.41
C TYR A 40 19.90 -11.05 -12.45
N ALA A 41 19.39 -11.48 -11.29
CA ALA A 41 18.15 -12.23 -11.21
C ALA A 41 16.97 -11.49 -11.86
N ARG A 42 16.89 -10.16 -11.72
CA ARG A 42 15.84 -9.33 -12.36
C ARG A 42 15.93 -9.29 -13.88
N THR A 43 17.07 -9.65 -14.48
CA THR A 43 17.20 -9.75 -15.94
C THR A 43 16.65 -11.06 -16.49
N LEU A 44 16.48 -12.07 -15.65
CA LEU A 44 16.04 -13.41 -15.99
C LEU A 44 14.51 -13.54 -15.98
N GLU A 45 13.99 -14.52 -16.70
CA GLU A 45 12.58 -14.90 -16.60
C GLU A 45 12.30 -15.57 -15.24
N ARG A 46 11.24 -15.14 -14.52
CA ARG A 46 10.90 -15.63 -13.16
C ARG A 46 10.74 -17.16 -13.08
N GLY A 47 10.38 -17.82 -14.18
CA GLY A 47 10.23 -19.28 -14.27
C GLY A 47 11.49 -20.05 -14.66
N SER A 48 12.61 -19.37 -14.96
CA SER A 48 13.82 -20.04 -15.41
C SER A 48 14.52 -20.79 -14.26
N GLU A 49 15.21 -21.88 -14.62
CA GLU A 49 16.01 -22.65 -13.66
C GLU A 49 17.08 -21.78 -12.99
N GLU A 50 17.67 -20.84 -13.73
CA GLU A 50 18.69 -19.94 -13.21
C GLU A 50 18.14 -18.94 -12.20
N TYR A 51 16.97 -18.35 -12.47
CA TYR A 51 16.28 -17.48 -11.52
C TYR A 51 15.96 -18.25 -10.23
N ALA A 52 15.44 -19.48 -10.37
CA ALA A 52 15.15 -20.35 -9.24
C ALA A 52 16.42 -20.66 -8.44
N ALA A 53 17.53 -21.03 -9.09
CA ALA A 53 18.81 -21.32 -8.44
C ALA A 53 19.36 -20.12 -7.66
N ILE A 54 19.29 -18.90 -8.21
CA ILE A 54 19.70 -17.69 -7.48
C ILE A 54 18.83 -17.50 -6.23
N LYS A 55 17.50 -17.57 -6.41
CA LYS A 55 16.52 -17.36 -5.33
C LYS A 55 16.70 -18.36 -4.18
N ILE A 56 16.92 -19.64 -4.48
CA ILE A 56 16.90 -20.69 -3.45
C ILE A 56 18.28 -21.07 -2.90
N SER A 57 19.36 -20.83 -3.66
CA SER A 57 20.70 -21.32 -3.32
C SER A 57 21.76 -20.24 -3.16
N LYS A 58 21.53 -19.01 -3.62
CA LYS A 58 22.56 -17.94 -3.60
C LYS A 58 22.21 -16.75 -2.72
N LEU A 59 20.93 -16.43 -2.53
CA LEU A 59 20.51 -15.26 -1.76
C LEU A 59 20.10 -15.63 -0.33
N PRO A 60 20.48 -14.82 0.68
CA PRO A 60 20.06 -15.01 2.05
C PRO A 60 18.56 -14.78 2.22
N ALA A 61 18.00 -15.42 3.25
CA ALA A 61 16.58 -15.31 3.58
C ALA A 61 16.37 -15.15 5.09
N VAL A 62 15.19 -14.64 5.45
CA VAL A 62 14.81 -14.37 6.84
C VAL A 62 13.42 -14.88 7.17
N THR A 63 13.12 -15.02 8.47
CA THR A 63 11.77 -15.30 8.99
C THR A 63 11.24 -14.10 9.76
N ILE A 64 10.28 -13.39 9.19
CA ILE A 64 9.75 -12.17 9.79
C ILE A 64 8.77 -12.46 10.91
N ASN A 65 7.87 -13.45 10.76
CA ASN A 65 6.75 -13.65 11.69
C ASN A 65 7.18 -14.21 13.06
N PHE A 66 8.08 -15.19 13.04
CA PHE A 66 8.52 -15.93 14.22
C PHE A 66 10.03 -16.11 14.23
N SER A 67 10.56 -16.24 15.45
CA SER A 67 11.91 -16.74 15.69
C SER A 67 11.90 -18.26 15.87
N PHE A 68 13.07 -18.88 15.70
CA PHE A 68 13.28 -20.31 15.71
C PHE A 68 14.45 -20.69 16.63
N SER A 69 14.28 -21.80 17.35
CA SER A 69 15.28 -22.37 18.25
C SER A 69 16.11 -23.47 17.56
N ASN A 70 17.08 -24.03 18.28
CA ASN A 70 17.92 -25.16 17.84
C ASN A 70 18.73 -24.89 16.56
N GLY A 71 18.97 -23.62 16.23
CA GLY A 71 19.80 -23.24 15.08
C GLY A 71 19.20 -23.62 13.72
N TYR A 72 17.90 -23.96 13.62
CA TYR A 72 17.31 -24.47 12.37
C TYR A 72 15.84 -24.06 12.20
N ILE A 73 15.50 -23.57 11.01
CA ILE A 73 14.16 -23.05 10.68
C ILE A 73 13.25 -24.19 10.18
N ILE A 74 12.30 -24.57 11.02
CA ILE A 74 11.21 -25.52 10.72
C ILE A 74 10.08 -25.27 11.71
N GLY A 75 8.82 -25.50 11.31
CA GLY A 75 7.65 -25.19 12.15
C GLY A 75 7.73 -25.74 13.59
N LYS A 76 8.25 -26.96 13.79
CA LYS A 76 8.43 -27.56 15.13
C LYS A 76 9.45 -26.84 16.04
N ASN A 77 10.35 -26.03 15.47
CA ASN A 77 11.36 -25.26 16.19
C ASN A 77 10.90 -23.81 16.44
N VAL A 78 9.64 -23.47 16.13
CA VAL A 78 9.10 -22.13 16.39
C VAL A 78 9.27 -21.79 17.88
N SER A 79 9.77 -20.59 18.16
CA SER A 79 10.06 -20.15 19.52
C SER A 79 9.10 -19.02 19.94
N THR A 80 9.41 -17.78 19.56
CA THR A 80 8.59 -16.61 19.94
C THR A 80 8.17 -15.81 18.71
N PRO A 81 6.97 -15.19 18.73
CA PRO A 81 6.60 -14.20 17.71
C PRO A 81 7.58 -13.02 17.77
N THR A 82 7.89 -12.45 16.61
CA THR A 82 8.84 -11.32 16.52
C THR A 82 8.19 -9.97 16.84
N GLY A 83 6.87 -9.92 16.98
CA GLY A 83 6.07 -8.69 17.02
C GLY A 83 5.70 -8.14 15.64
N TYR A 84 6.00 -8.88 14.57
CA TYR A 84 5.72 -8.50 13.19
C TYR A 84 4.89 -9.57 12.47
N LEU A 85 4.05 -9.14 11.52
CA LEU A 85 3.36 -10.01 10.58
C LEU A 85 3.72 -9.60 9.15
N TYR A 86 4.17 -10.58 8.38
CA TYR A 86 4.58 -10.47 6.99
C TYR A 86 3.43 -10.86 6.05
N ILE A 87 3.18 -10.02 5.05
CA ILE A 87 2.20 -10.23 3.99
C ILE A 87 2.93 -10.21 2.65
N ASP A 88 2.82 -11.31 1.91
CA ASP A 88 3.39 -11.45 0.57
C ASP A 88 2.37 -10.99 -0.48
N VAL A 89 2.72 -9.98 -1.25
CA VAL A 89 1.87 -9.46 -2.33
C VAL A 89 2.51 -9.76 -3.68
N ASP A 90 1.87 -10.62 -4.46
CA ASP A 90 2.30 -10.95 -5.81
C ASP A 90 1.71 -9.97 -6.84
N GLY A 91 2.53 -9.55 -7.81
CA GLY A 91 2.09 -8.80 -8.99
C GLY A 91 1.70 -7.34 -8.75
N MET A 92 1.92 -6.82 -7.53
CA MET A 92 1.62 -5.44 -7.16
C MET A 92 2.80 -4.82 -6.39
N THR A 93 3.02 -3.53 -6.59
CA THR A 93 4.07 -2.75 -5.93
C THR A 93 3.45 -1.68 -5.02
N GLU A 94 4.29 -0.94 -4.30
CA GLU A 94 3.87 0.17 -3.42
C GLU A 94 3.12 1.29 -4.17
N GLN A 95 3.25 1.32 -5.49
CA GLN A 95 2.57 2.27 -6.36
C GLN A 95 1.18 1.77 -6.83
N ASP A 96 0.86 0.49 -6.62
CA ASP A 96 -0.42 -0.15 -6.97
C ASP A 96 -1.40 -0.23 -5.79
N LEU A 97 -0.89 -0.05 -4.57
CA LEU A 97 -1.63 -0.22 -3.33
C LEU A 97 -1.76 1.11 -2.60
N GLU A 98 -2.95 1.38 -2.05
CA GLU A 98 -3.15 2.45 -1.07
C GLU A 98 -2.68 1.96 0.31
N LEU A 99 -1.36 1.97 0.51
CA LEU A 99 -0.77 1.51 1.77
C LEU A 99 -1.13 2.47 2.91
N ASN A 100 -1.91 1.97 3.86
CA ASN A 100 -2.18 2.70 5.09
C ASN A 100 -0.94 2.72 5.99
N LYS A 101 -0.12 3.77 5.83
CA LYS A 101 1.13 3.98 6.58
C LYS A 101 0.94 4.18 8.09
N ALA A 102 -0.30 4.30 8.56
CA ALA A 102 -0.58 4.24 9.99
C ALA A 102 -0.36 2.83 10.56
N TYR A 103 -0.45 1.77 9.76
CA TYR A 103 -0.31 0.37 10.21
C TYR A 103 0.87 -0.37 9.58
N VAL A 104 1.22 -0.04 8.33
CA VAL A 104 2.34 -0.66 7.62
C VAL A 104 3.65 -0.08 8.15
N CYS A 105 4.42 -0.88 8.90
CA CYS A 105 5.70 -0.45 9.46
C CYS A 105 6.84 -0.55 8.44
N ALA A 106 6.80 -1.53 7.53
CA ALA A 106 7.82 -1.68 6.51
C ALA A 106 7.25 -2.27 5.22
N TYR A 107 7.87 -1.91 4.10
CA TYR A 107 7.65 -2.61 2.83
C TYR A 107 8.85 -2.50 1.91
N TRP A 108 9.01 -3.46 1.02
CA TRP A 108 10.05 -3.46 -0.01
C TRP A 108 9.65 -4.36 -1.17
N ARG A 109 10.23 -4.11 -2.35
CA ARG A 109 9.97 -4.91 -3.54
C ARG A 109 10.62 -6.28 -3.47
N SER A 110 9.92 -7.27 -4.00
CA SER A 110 10.40 -8.65 -4.08
C SER A 110 11.61 -8.80 -5.01
N LEU A 111 12.22 -10.00 -5.03
CA LEU A 111 13.38 -10.30 -5.88
C LEU A 111 13.14 -9.94 -7.36
N SER A 112 11.96 -10.30 -7.89
CA SER A 112 11.58 -10.05 -9.29
C SER A 112 11.13 -8.61 -9.57
N ASP A 113 11.12 -7.72 -8.57
CA ASP A 113 10.63 -6.33 -8.68
C ASP A 113 9.13 -6.19 -9.08
N THR A 114 8.38 -7.29 -9.03
CA THR A 114 6.98 -7.36 -9.48
C THR A 114 5.98 -7.55 -8.34
N GLY A 115 6.47 -7.81 -7.13
CA GLY A 115 5.65 -7.97 -5.94
C GLY A 115 6.18 -7.13 -4.80
N LEU A 116 5.43 -7.10 -3.70
CA LEU A 116 5.74 -6.32 -2.52
C LEU A 116 5.71 -7.23 -1.29
N SER A 117 6.75 -7.13 -0.47
CA SER A 117 6.76 -7.63 0.89
C SER A 117 6.25 -6.53 1.81
N LEU A 118 5.18 -6.80 2.56
CA LEU A 118 4.59 -5.88 3.52
C LEU A 118 4.76 -6.41 4.93
N VAL A 119 5.04 -5.52 5.88
CA VAL A 119 5.17 -5.87 7.29
C VAL A 119 4.36 -4.88 8.13
N VAL A 120 3.59 -5.43 9.06
CA VAL A 120 2.85 -4.69 10.09
C VAL A 120 3.33 -5.09 11.48
N LYS A 121 3.14 -4.23 12.48
CA LYS A 121 3.35 -4.59 13.87
C LYS A 121 2.12 -5.29 14.43
N VAL A 122 2.32 -6.36 15.20
CA VAL A 122 1.26 -7.14 15.82
C VAL A 122 1.60 -7.48 17.27
N ASP A 123 0.57 -7.60 18.09
CA ASP A 123 0.66 -8.09 19.47
C ASP A 123 -0.28 -9.29 19.67
N GLY A 124 0.15 -10.28 20.44
CA GLY A 124 -0.62 -11.52 20.68
C GLY A 124 -0.64 -12.49 19.50
N LEU A 125 0.28 -12.38 18.54
CA LEU A 125 0.41 -13.36 17.45
C LEU A 125 0.93 -14.70 17.97
N THR A 126 0.25 -15.78 17.62
CA THR A 126 0.64 -17.17 17.94
C THR A 126 0.63 -18.02 16.68
N PRO A 127 1.31 -19.18 16.66
CA PRO A 127 1.21 -20.13 15.56
C PRO A 127 -0.23 -20.51 15.19
N ASP A 128 -1.10 -20.64 16.20
CA ASP A 128 -2.49 -21.07 16.03
C ASP A 128 -3.38 -19.99 15.41
N ASN A 129 -3.17 -18.72 15.80
CA ASN A 129 -3.98 -17.61 15.29
C ASN A 129 -3.39 -16.96 14.03
N PHE A 130 -2.15 -17.29 13.65
CA PHE A 130 -1.41 -16.62 12.58
C PHE A 130 -2.16 -16.55 11.24
N LYS A 131 -2.81 -17.64 10.84
CA LYS A 131 -3.53 -17.70 9.56
C LYS A 131 -4.74 -16.77 9.54
N THR A 132 -5.57 -16.84 10.58
CA THR A 132 -6.75 -15.98 10.74
C THR A 132 -6.35 -14.52 10.92
N ALA A 133 -5.28 -14.25 11.69
CA ALA A 133 -4.72 -12.91 11.84
C ALA A 133 -4.27 -12.31 10.51
N THR A 134 -3.61 -13.11 9.68
CA THR A 134 -3.19 -12.68 8.35
C THR A 134 -4.41 -12.35 7.48
N GLU A 135 -5.46 -13.19 7.51
CA GLU A 135 -6.72 -12.93 6.77
C GLU A 135 -7.40 -11.63 7.19
N GLU A 136 -7.62 -11.44 8.49
CA GLU A 136 -8.33 -10.28 9.02
C GLU A 136 -7.55 -8.98 8.79
N ILE A 137 -6.22 -9.00 9.01
CA ILE A 137 -5.37 -7.84 8.76
C ILE A 137 -5.33 -7.50 7.26
N ALA A 138 -5.16 -8.49 6.38
CA ALA A 138 -5.12 -8.25 4.95
C ALA A 138 -6.45 -7.69 4.43
N LYS A 139 -7.58 -8.22 4.93
CA LYS A 139 -8.92 -7.70 4.62
C LYS A 139 -9.11 -6.26 5.11
N LEU A 140 -8.71 -5.97 6.34
CA LEU A 140 -8.85 -4.64 6.95
C LEU A 140 -8.02 -3.59 6.23
N LEU A 141 -6.81 -3.95 5.80
CA LEU A 141 -5.92 -3.08 5.04
C LEU A 141 -6.22 -3.06 3.54
N ASP A 142 -7.21 -3.81 3.07
CA ASP A 142 -7.52 -4.01 1.66
C ASP A 142 -6.31 -4.50 0.81
N ILE A 143 -5.42 -5.27 1.44
CA ILE A 143 -4.20 -5.82 0.81
C ILE A 143 -4.50 -7.23 0.26
N PRO A 144 -4.22 -7.52 -1.01
CA PRO A 144 -4.23 -8.90 -1.51
C PRO A 144 -3.01 -9.66 -0.96
N TYR A 145 -3.19 -10.95 -0.66
CA TYR A 145 -2.08 -11.78 -0.21
C TYR A 145 -2.23 -13.22 -0.72
N ASP A 146 -1.10 -13.90 -0.90
CA ASP A 146 -1.11 -15.32 -1.26
C ASP A 146 -1.38 -16.19 -0.03
N LYS A 147 -2.54 -16.85 0.00
CA LYS A 147 -2.90 -17.80 1.08
C LYS A 147 -1.88 -18.93 1.23
N ARG A 148 -1.20 -19.33 0.15
CA ARG A 148 -0.15 -20.37 0.19
C ARG A 148 1.14 -19.83 0.82
N ALA A 149 1.36 -18.53 0.80
CA ALA A 149 2.51 -17.89 1.44
C ALA A 149 2.38 -17.81 2.97
N VAL A 150 1.18 -18.03 3.52
CA VAL A 150 0.93 -18.04 4.98
C VAL A 150 1.41 -19.36 5.60
N SER A 151 2.69 -19.40 6.00
CA SER A 151 3.30 -20.51 6.76
C SER A 151 4.12 -19.96 7.94
N ILE A 152 4.13 -20.69 9.06
CA ILE A 152 4.90 -20.34 10.27
C ILE A 152 6.39 -20.19 9.95
N ASP A 153 6.93 -21.11 9.15
CA ASP A 153 8.34 -21.18 8.76
C ASP A 153 8.62 -20.51 7.39
N ARG A 154 7.75 -19.57 6.98
CA ARG A 154 7.90 -18.85 5.73
C ARG A 154 9.22 -18.09 5.70
N LEU A 155 10.05 -18.44 4.72
CA LEU A 155 11.25 -17.70 4.36
C LEU A 155 10.91 -16.60 3.37
N THR A 156 11.45 -15.42 3.59
CA THR A 156 11.49 -14.34 2.59
C THR A 156 12.94 -14.05 2.22
N VAL A 157 13.23 -14.03 0.92
CA VAL A 157 14.57 -13.74 0.41
C VAL A 157 14.84 -12.26 0.57
N LEU A 158 16.03 -11.91 1.06
CA LEU A 158 16.47 -10.51 1.13
C LEU A 158 16.76 -10.02 -0.29
N SER A 159 15.91 -9.14 -0.80
CA SER A 159 16.06 -8.56 -2.14
C SER A 159 16.98 -7.33 -2.10
N TYR A 160 16.80 -6.43 -3.07
CA TYR A 160 17.39 -5.10 -3.09
C TYR A 160 16.32 -4.10 -3.51
N ASP A 161 16.07 -3.11 -2.67
CA ASP A 161 15.12 -2.03 -2.96
C ASP A 161 15.61 -0.73 -2.30
N PRO A 162 16.17 0.22 -3.08
CA PRO A 162 16.63 1.49 -2.53
C PRO A 162 15.47 2.35 -2.00
N ASN A 163 14.24 2.08 -2.43
CA ASN A 163 13.03 2.78 -1.98
C ASN A 163 12.29 2.03 -0.87
N ALA A 164 12.88 0.99 -0.29
CA ALA A 164 12.27 0.28 0.81
C ALA A 164 11.85 1.26 1.92
N TYR A 165 10.69 1.03 2.51
CA TYR A 165 10.11 1.91 3.51
C TYR A 165 10.24 1.27 4.89
N TYR A 166 10.53 2.11 5.88
CA TYR A 166 10.45 1.76 7.29
C TYR A 166 9.97 2.96 8.09
N ASN A 167 8.99 2.73 8.96
CA ASN A 167 8.57 3.62 10.02
C ASN A 167 8.22 2.76 11.24
N ASP A 168 8.92 2.99 12.35
CA ASP A 168 8.65 2.25 13.59
C ASP A 168 7.43 2.80 14.35
N ASN A 169 7.11 4.08 14.11
CA ASN A 169 6.00 4.78 14.74
C ASN A 169 4.71 4.50 13.97
N VAL A 170 4.24 3.26 14.07
CA VAL A 170 2.97 2.80 13.51
C VAL A 170 2.12 2.11 14.57
N GLU A 171 0.84 2.00 14.26
CA GLU A 171 -0.15 1.29 15.03
C GLU A 171 0.12 -0.22 15.05
N VAL A 172 0.01 -0.82 16.23
CA VAL A 172 0.17 -2.26 16.44
C VAL A 172 -1.20 -2.93 16.42
N PHE A 173 -1.36 -4.02 15.66
CA PHE A 173 -2.59 -4.80 15.66
C PHE A 173 -2.70 -5.71 16.89
N PRO A 174 -3.69 -5.54 17.78
CA PRO A 174 -3.91 -6.41 18.93
C PRO A 174 -4.68 -7.67 18.51
N ILE A 175 -3.98 -8.75 18.15
CA ILE A 175 -4.59 -9.94 17.54
C ILE A 175 -5.66 -10.57 18.44
N ALA A 176 -5.42 -10.63 19.75
CA ALA A 176 -6.38 -11.20 20.72
C ALA A 176 -7.70 -10.43 20.79
N GLU A 177 -7.69 -9.11 20.51
CA GLU A 177 -8.91 -8.29 20.45
C GLU A 177 -9.59 -8.38 19.08
N MET A 178 -8.80 -8.59 18.02
CA MET A 178 -9.29 -8.70 16.65
C MET A 178 -9.99 -10.03 16.38
N ILE A 179 -9.54 -11.11 17.03
CA ILE A 179 -10.01 -12.47 16.81
C ILE A 179 -10.50 -13.02 18.15
N PRO A 180 -11.81 -12.89 18.48
CA PRO A 180 -12.37 -13.51 19.66
C PRO A 180 -12.15 -15.03 19.63
N MET A 181 -11.77 -15.62 20.76
CA MET A 181 -11.30 -17.00 20.95
C MET A 181 -12.36 -18.11 20.67
N GLN A 182 -13.41 -17.84 19.88
CA GLN A 182 -14.48 -18.78 19.54
C GLN A 182 -14.44 -19.31 18.10
N SER A 183 -13.48 -18.89 17.27
CA SER A 183 -13.37 -19.39 15.88
C SER A 183 -12.46 -20.60 15.70
N VAL A 184 -12.07 -21.28 16.78
CA VAL A 184 -11.29 -22.53 16.73
C VAL A 184 -12.18 -23.72 17.06
N GLU A 185 -13.27 -23.92 16.33
CA GLU A 185 -13.83 -25.26 16.10
C GLU A 185 -14.83 -25.28 14.93
N LEU A 186 -14.59 -26.24 14.03
CA LEU A 186 -15.48 -26.81 13.00
C LEU A 186 -15.67 -26.07 11.67
N VAL A 187 -14.83 -26.46 10.71
CA VAL A 187 -15.24 -26.70 9.32
C VAL A 187 -16.42 -27.68 9.34
N GLN A 188 -17.59 -27.23 8.89
CA GLN A 188 -18.67 -27.89 8.14
C GLN A 188 -20.04 -27.35 8.64
N ASP A 189 -20.59 -26.33 7.98
CA ASP A 189 -21.82 -26.44 7.19
C ASP A 189 -22.35 -25.05 6.81
N SER A 190 -22.45 -24.86 5.50
CA SER A 190 -23.61 -24.31 4.80
C SER A 190 -24.70 -23.66 5.69
N LEU A 191 -24.70 -22.34 5.77
CA LEU A 191 -25.90 -21.49 5.66
C LEU A 191 -25.48 -20.03 5.54
N THR A 192 -25.66 -19.52 4.33
CA THR A 192 -25.61 -18.11 3.95
C THR A 192 -26.53 -17.29 4.85
N VAL A 193 -25.94 -16.46 5.70
CA VAL A 193 -26.57 -15.23 6.16
C VAL A 193 -25.60 -14.11 5.84
N ASP A 194 -25.87 -13.45 4.71
CA ASP A 194 -25.29 -12.17 4.33
C ASP A 194 -25.49 -11.17 5.47
N THR A 195 -24.45 -11.01 6.27
CA THR A 195 -24.24 -9.78 7.02
C THR A 195 -22.96 -9.18 6.47
N GLU A 196 -23.12 -8.39 5.41
CA GLU A 196 -22.09 -7.49 4.89
C GLU A 196 -21.64 -6.56 6.02
N LYS A 197 -20.64 -6.99 6.79
CA LYS A 197 -19.87 -6.13 7.68
C LYS A 197 -18.97 -5.25 6.80
N SER A 198 -19.54 -4.15 6.33
CA SER A 198 -18.83 -3.08 5.65
C SER A 198 -18.14 -2.19 6.68
N THR A 199 -16.82 -2.32 6.83
CA THR A 199 -15.99 -1.33 7.55
C THR A 199 -15.27 -0.37 6.63
N GLN A 200 -15.58 -0.36 5.32
CA GLN A 200 -15.21 0.68 4.37
C GLN A 200 -16.32 0.79 3.33
N TYR A 201 -17.24 1.73 3.50
CA TYR A 201 -18.29 1.99 2.52
C TYR A 201 -17.66 2.44 1.20
N ASN A 202 -17.73 1.56 0.20
CA ASN A 202 -17.35 1.77 -1.19
C ASN A 202 -18.62 1.83 -2.03
N THR A 203 -19.35 2.94 -1.97
CA THR A 203 -20.51 3.19 -2.84
C THR A 203 -20.92 4.66 -2.77
N ILE A 204 -21.08 5.29 -3.94
CA ILE A 204 -21.76 6.58 -4.06
C ILE A 204 -23.24 6.31 -3.83
N ILE A 205 -23.79 6.76 -2.71
CA ILE A 205 -25.25 6.80 -2.53
C ILE A 205 -25.67 8.26 -2.76
N LYS A 206 -26.63 8.50 -3.66
CA LYS A 206 -27.15 9.85 -3.97
C LYS A 206 -27.86 10.53 -2.78
N THR A 207 -28.06 9.82 -1.68
CA THR A 207 -28.53 10.37 -0.40
C THR A 207 -27.35 10.53 0.53
N ILE A 208 -27.24 11.68 1.21
CA ILE A 208 -26.28 11.94 2.29
C ILE A 208 -26.41 10.78 3.30
N SER A 209 -25.50 9.81 3.20
CA SER A 209 -25.63 8.57 3.95
C SER A 209 -25.18 8.82 5.37
N ILE A 210 -26.14 8.85 6.30
CA ILE A 210 -25.84 8.80 7.72
C ILE A 210 -25.52 7.33 8.00
N GLY A 211 -24.25 7.04 8.31
CA GLY A 211 -23.79 5.69 8.60
C GLY A 211 -24.24 5.22 9.98
N TYR A 212 -24.29 3.91 10.16
CA TYR A 212 -24.34 3.28 11.48
C TYR A 212 -22.93 2.85 11.85
N ASP A 213 -22.47 3.20 13.05
CA ASP A 213 -21.29 2.54 13.60
C ASP A 213 -21.64 1.14 14.13
N TYR A 214 -20.62 0.39 14.55
CA TYR A 214 -20.79 -0.93 15.17
C TYR A 214 -21.75 -0.94 16.39
N ILE A 215 -21.99 0.23 16.99
CA ILE A 215 -22.81 0.43 18.19
C ILE A 215 -24.21 0.96 17.84
N GLY A 216 -24.51 1.20 16.56
CA GLY A 216 -25.82 1.58 16.06
C GLY A 216 -26.12 3.08 16.06
N TYR A 217 -25.12 3.96 16.18
CA TYR A 217 -25.34 5.41 16.12
C TYR A 217 -25.47 5.91 14.69
N LYS A 218 -26.49 6.74 14.46
CA LYS A 218 -26.73 7.41 13.18
C LYS A 218 -25.83 8.65 13.07
N LEU A 219 -24.58 8.46 12.68
CA LEU A 219 -23.57 9.53 12.54
C LEU A 219 -22.88 9.45 11.17
N ARG A 220 -22.43 10.60 10.68
CA ARG A 220 -21.62 10.71 9.47
C ARG A 220 -20.15 10.50 9.80
N PHE A 221 -19.51 9.61 9.05
CA PHE A 221 -18.09 9.28 9.24
C PHE A 221 -17.19 9.87 8.15
N ASN A 222 -17.78 10.39 7.08
CA ASN A 222 -17.07 11.11 6.04
C ASN A 222 -17.99 12.09 5.30
N ASN A 223 -17.41 12.91 4.42
CA ASN A 223 -18.11 13.83 3.52
C ASN A 223 -17.88 13.53 2.03
N LEU A 224 -17.46 12.31 1.69
CA LEU A 224 -17.09 11.98 0.31
C LEU A 224 -18.28 12.19 -0.64
N ASP A 225 -19.47 11.68 -0.31
CA ASP A 225 -20.67 11.80 -1.16
C ASP A 225 -21.07 13.26 -1.43
N GLU A 226 -20.86 14.17 -0.48
CA GLU A 226 -21.17 15.60 -0.64
C GLU A 226 -20.22 16.27 -1.62
N LEU A 227 -18.93 15.95 -1.49
CA LEU A 227 -17.92 16.47 -2.39
C LEU A 227 -18.18 15.98 -3.82
N LEU A 228 -18.58 14.72 -3.98
CA LEU A 228 -18.88 14.11 -5.28
C LEU A 228 -20.07 14.75 -6.01
N GLN A 229 -21.02 15.38 -5.30
CA GLN A 229 -22.15 16.09 -5.94
C GLN A 229 -21.71 17.27 -6.82
N HIS A 230 -20.51 17.80 -6.59
CA HIS A 230 -19.96 18.92 -7.35
C HIS A 230 -19.19 18.47 -8.60
N TYR A 231 -19.10 17.15 -8.85
CA TYR A 231 -18.39 16.58 -9.99
C TYR A 231 -19.36 16.00 -11.00
N ASP A 232 -19.12 16.28 -12.28
CA ASP A 232 -19.77 15.58 -13.38
C ASP A 232 -19.02 14.26 -13.64
N ILE A 233 -19.46 13.21 -12.95
CA ILE A 233 -18.81 11.89 -12.98
C ILE A 233 -19.37 11.08 -14.15
N VAL A 234 -18.53 10.90 -15.18
CA VAL A 234 -18.83 10.03 -16.32
C VAL A 234 -17.93 8.81 -16.27
N PHE A 235 -18.50 7.67 -15.89
CA PHE A 235 -17.76 6.41 -15.84
C PHE A 235 -17.38 5.92 -17.24
N ASP A 236 -16.24 5.26 -17.34
CA ASP A 236 -15.83 4.57 -18.57
C ASP A 236 -16.70 3.32 -18.85
N GLU A 237 -16.44 2.65 -19.98
CA GLU A 237 -17.15 1.43 -20.38
C GLU A 237 -17.13 0.32 -19.31
N ASN A 238 -16.10 0.31 -18.46
CA ASN A 238 -15.87 -0.65 -17.40
C ASN A 238 -16.48 -0.22 -16.06
N GLY A 239 -17.09 0.97 -16.01
CA GLY A 239 -17.65 1.52 -14.78
C GLY A 239 -16.60 2.17 -13.87
N LEU A 240 -15.45 2.57 -14.38
CA LEU A 240 -14.40 3.25 -13.61
C LEU A 240 -14.42 4.76 -13.89
N TYR A 241 -14.27 5.56 -12.85
CA TYR A 241 -13.89 6.97 -12.96
C TYR A 241 -12.60 7.19 -12.19
N ASP A 242 -11.60 7.81 -12.83
CA ASP A 242 -10.29 8.11 -12.24
C ASP A 242 -10.11 9.63 -12.14
N PHE A 243 -9.98 10.14 -10.92
CA PHE A 243 -9.61 11.54 -10.67
C PHE A 243 -8.20 11.88 -11.19
N GLY A 244 -7.38 10.85 -11.43
CA GLY A 244 -6.00 10.98 -11.85
C GLY A 244 -5.04 11.00 -10.65
N ARG A 245 -3.78 10.69 -10.95
CA ARG A 245 -2.71 10.54 -9.93
C ARG A 245 -2.52 11.79 -9.07
N ASP A 246 -2.54 12.96 -9.70
CA ASP A 246 -2.15 14.23 -9.06
C ASP A 246 -3.37 15.07 -8.62
N ASN A 247 -4.58 14.68 -9.03
CA ASN A 247 -5.83 15.41 -8.77
C ASN A 247 -6.81 14.59 -7.93
N LYS A 248 -6.31 13.71 -7.06
CA LYS A 248 -7.16 12.88 -6.19
C LYS A 248 -8.10 13.77 -5.36
N LEU A 249 -9.33 13.29 -5.19
CA LEU A 249 -10.31 13.97 -4.37
C LEU A 249 -9.94 13.86 -2.89
N LYS A 250 -9.65 14.99 -2.24
CA LYS A 250 -9.43 15.04 -0.80
C LYS A 250 -10.77 15.10 -0.09
N TYR A 251 -10.92 14.31 0.97
CA TYR A 251 -12.12 14.27 1.78
C TYR A 251 -11.78 14.09 3.26
N SER A 252 -12.78 14.31 4.10
CA SER A 252 -12.69 14.14 5.54
C SER A 252 -13.20 12.79 5.97
N LEU A 253 -12.46 12.10 6.83
CA LEU A 253 -12.77 10.79 7.37
C LEU A 253 -12.50 10.78 8.88
N ILE A 254 -13.43 10.23 9.65
CA ILE A 254 -13.19 9.95 11.07
C ILE A 254 -12.33 8.70 11.17
N TYR A 255 -11.18 8.84 11.81
CA TYR A 255 -10.24 7.74 12.03
C TYR A 255 -10.15 7.40 13.51
N VAL A 256 -10.43 6.15 13.87
CA VAL A 256 -10.30 5.61 15.23
C VAL A 256 -9.22 4.54 15.22
N PRO A 257 -8.13 4.69 15.98
CA PRO A 257 -7.09 3.67 16.07
C PRO A 257 -7.64 2.30 16.53
N PHE A 258 -7.07 1.21 16.00
CA PHE A 258 -7.48 -0.13 16.39
C PHE A 258 -6.87 -0.55 17.74
N ARG A 259 -5.64 -0.10 18.03
CA ARG A 259 -4.93 -0.44 19.27
C ARG A 259 -5.55 0.24 20.50
N LYS A 260 -5.16 -0.24 21.67
CA LYS A 260 -5.36 0.50 22.92
C LYS A 260 -4.47 1.73 22.94
N ILE A 261 -5.08 2.89 23.17
CA ILE A 261 -4.42 4.19 23.23
C ILE A 261 -3.99 4.42 24.67
N ILE A 262 -2.69 4.44 24.90
CA ILE A 262 -2.09 4.58 26.23
C ILE A 262 -1.97 6.04 26.66
N GLU A 263 -1.76 6.25 27.96
CA GLU A 263 -1.52 7.57 28.57
C GLU A 263 -0.46 8.39 27.80
N GLY A 264 -0.74 9.69 27.60
CA GLY A 264 0.09 10.62 26.81
C GLY A 264 -0.44 10.90 25.39
N GLU A 265 -1.17 9.97 24.78
CA GLU A 265 -1.73 10.15 23.42
C GLU A 265 -3.26 10.29 23.41
N ARG A 266 -3.95 9.81 24.46
CA ARG A 266 -5.41 9.69 24.57
C ARG A 266 -6.13 11.01 24.29
N GLU A 267 -5.69 12.07 24.95
CA GLU A 267 -6.34 13.38 24.93
C GLU A 267 -6.29 13.97 23.52
N ASN A 268 -5.15 13.88 22.85
CA ASN A 268 -4.96 14.42 21.51
C ASN A 268 -5.74 13.62 20.46
N ILE A 269 -5.73 12.28 20.56
CA ILE A 269 -6.47 11.42 19.65
C ILE A 269 -7.97 11.60 19.84
N LEU A 270 -8.47 11.59 21.08
CA LEU A 270 -9.89 11.80 21.36
C LEU A 270 -10.35 13.19 20.89
N LYS A 271 -9.55 14.24 21.10
CA LYS A 271 -9.83 15.60 20.60
C LYS A 271 -9.95 15.62 19.08
N SER A 272 -9.03 14.95 18.37
CA SER A 272 -9.05 14.86 16.91
C SER A 272 -10.32 14.14 16.41
N ILE A 273 -10.67 13.00 17.02
CA ILE A 273 -11.90 12.26 16.72
C ILE A 273 -13.13 13.12 17.00
N ALA A 274 -13.19 13.76 18.18
CA ALA A 274 -14.31 14.60 18.58
C ALA A 274 -14.50 15.80 17.65
N TYR A 275 -13.41 16.48 17.28
CA TYR A 275 -13.45 17.59 16.33
C TYR A 275 -14.01 17.14 14.98
N GLN A 276 -13.43 16.10 14.40
CA GLN A 276 -13.82 15.62 13.07
C GLN A 276 -15.26 15.10 13.07
N LEU A 277 -15.68 14.42 14.14
CA LEU A 277 -17.03 13.91 14.31
C LEU A 277 -18.07 15.03 14.41
N ILE A 278 -17.81 16.05 15.22
CA ILE A 278 -18.71 17.21 15.36
C ILE A 278 -18.76 18.01 14.05
N ALA A 279 -17.61 18.22 13.40
CA ALA A 279 -17.54 18.93 12.13
C ALA A 279 -18.39 18.27 11.03
N LEU A 280 -18.39 16.94 10.96
CA LEU A 280 -19.21 16.16 10.02
C LEU A 280 -20.69 16.06 10.42
N ASN A 281 -21.02 16.39 11.68
CA ASN A 281 -22.35 16.16 12.26
C ASN A 281 -22.84 17.38 13.06
N LYS A 282 -22.76 18.59 12.51
CA LYS A 282 -23.12 19.84 13.22
C LYS A 282 -24.54 19.84 13.80
N THR A 283 -25.46 19.08 13.20
CA THR A 283 -26.87 18.98 13.64
C THR A 283 -27.12 17.85 14.63
N ALA A 284 -26.15 16.99 14.90
CA ALA A 284 -26.29 15.92 15.87
C ALA A 284 -26.37 16.49 17.30
N SER A 285 -27.18 15.84 18.13
CA SER A 285 -27.28 16.22 19.54
C SER A 285 -25.95 15.96 20.26
N LYS A 286 -25.62 16.85 21.20
CA LYS A 286 -24.41 16.71 22.03
C LYS A 286 -24.36 15.36 22.75
N ASP A 287 -25.51 14.87 23.21
CA ASP A 287 -25.62 13.58 23.89
C ASP A 287 -25.27 12.40 22.97
N LEU A 288 -25.67 12.44 21.70
CA LEU A 288 -25.33 11.41 20.72
C LEU A 288 -23.81 11.37 20.48
N ILE A 289 -23.19 12.55 20.32
CA ILE A 289 -21.75 12.69 20.15
C ILE A 289 -21.00 12.16 21.38
N LEU A 290 -21.41 12.57 22.58
CA LEU A 290 -20.81 12.11 23.82
C LEU A 290 -20.91 10.60 23.98
N LYS A 291 -22.08 10.02 23.69
CA LYS A 291 -22.30 8.58 23.80
C LYS A 291 -21.35 7.78 22.89
N TYR A 292 -21.12 8.27 21.67
CA TYR A 292 -20.12 7.68 20.76
C TYR A 292 -18.69 7.83 21.30
N LEU A 293 -18.31 9.03 21.76
CA LEU A 293 -16.97 9.29 22.29
C LEU A 293 -16.68 8.49 23.57
N TYR A 294 -17.68 8.27 24.43
CA TYR A 294 -17.56 7.40 25.60
C TYR A 294 -17.32 5.95 25.19
N ALA A 295 -18.02 5.47 24.18
CA ALA A 295 -17.80 4.11 23.70
C ALA A 295 -16.37 3.94 23.14
N ILE A 296 -15.85 4.93 22.42
CA ILE A 296 -14.43 4.94 22.02
C ILE A 296 -13.53 5.00 23.24
N ASN A 297 -13.80 5.89 24.20
CA ASN A 297 -12.96 6.04 25.39
C ASN A 297 -12.83 4.73 26.16
N TYR A 298 -13.95 4.12 26.54
CA TYR A 298 -13.96 2.85 27.28
C TYR A 298 -13.46 1.67 26.44
N GLY A 299 -13.73 1.69 25.13
CA GLY A 299 -13.33 0.62 24.21
C GLY A 299 -11.84 0.66 23.82
N LYS A 300 -11.24 1.85 23.74
CA LYS A 300 -9.91 2.06 23.13
C LYS A 300 -8.90 2.75 24.04
N MET A 301 -9.28 3.57 25.02
CA MET A 301 -8.31 4.30 25.84
C MET A 301 -7.92 3.48 27.09
N SER A 302 -6.64 3.48 27.45
CA SER A 302 -6.11 2.72 28.60
C SER A 302 -5.09 3.56 29.40
N PRO A 303 -5.43 4.02 30.63
CA PRO A 303 -6.77 3.96 31.21
C PRO A 303 -7.75 4.84 30.42
N PRO A 304 -9.07 4.70 30.59
CA PRO A 304 -10.03 5.65 30.06
C PRO A 304 -9.76 7.08 30.56
N LEU A 305 -10.07 8.09 29.74
CA LEU A 305 -10.13 9.48 30.17
C LEU A 305 -11.31 9.71 31.11
N GLU A 306 -11.20 10.70 31.99
CA GLU A 306 -12.31 11.09 32.84
C GLU A 306 -13.45 11.68 31.99
N ASN A 307 -14.70 11.33 32.32
CA ASN A 307 -15.84 11.78 31.51
C ASN A 307 -15.93 13.31 31.44
N SER A 308 -15.56 14.01 32.52
CA SER A 308 -15.51 15.47 32.57
C SER A 308 -14.54 16.08 31.54
N GLU A 309 -13.44 15.40 31.21
CA GLU A 309 -12.47 15.84 30.20
C GLU A 309 -13.05 15.73 28.78
N ILE A 310 -13.81 14.65 28.54
CA ILE A 310 -14.52 14.42 27.28
C ILE A 310 -15.61 15.47 27.11
N GLU A 311 -16.43 15.68 28.15
CA GLU A 311 -17.48 16.69 28.17
C GLU A 311 -16.93 18.11 27.95
N THR A 312 -15.81 18.43 28.59
CA THR A 312 -15.12 19.70 28.41
C THR A 312 -14.62 19.87 26.98
N THR A 313 -14.04 18.82 26.40
CA THR A 313 -13.57 18.83 25.00
C THR A 313 -14.73 19.07 24.05
N VAL A 314 -15.82 18.32 24.18
CA VAL A 314 -17.02 18.47 23.36
C VAL A 314 -17.63 19.86 23.54
N ALA A 315 -17.76 20.34 24.79
CA ALA A 315 -18.31 21.67 25.08
C ALA A 315 -17.52 22.79 24.39
N LYS A 316 -16.18 22.74 24.41
CA LYS A 316 -15.32 23.72 23.74
C LYS A 316 -15.51 23.73 22.22
N ILE A 317 -15.71 22.56 21.60
CA ILE A 317 -15.95 22.47 20.16
C ILE A 317 -17.34 23.03 19.82
N TYR A 318 -18.38 22.67 20.58
CA TYR A 318 -19.74 23.19 20.39
C TYR A 318 -19.87 24.71 20.63
N GLN A 319 -19.06 25.28 21.54
CA GLN A 319 -19.01 26.74 21.73
C GLN A 319 -18.58 27.50 20.46
N ASN A 320 -17.77 26.86 19.62
CA ASN A 320 -17.28 27.42 18.36
C ASN A 320 -17.86 26.69 17.14
N LEU A 321 -19.05 26.10 17.25
CA LEU A 321 -19.61 25.19 16.25
C LEU A 321 -19.69 25.80 14.83
N ASN A 322 -19.92 27.10 14.75
CA ASN A 322 -20.00 27.82 13.47
C ASN A 322 -18.65 27.84 12.72
N ASP A 323 -17.53 27.81 13.45
CA ASP A 323 -16.17 27.86 12.90
C ASP A 323 -15.56 26.47 12.70
N VAL A 324 -16.23 25.42 13.16
CA VAL A 324 -15.75 24.03 13.08
C VAL A 324 -16.05 23.49 11.68
N GLU A 325 -15.03 23.33 10.86
CA GLU A 325 -15.13 22.71 9.53
C GLU A 325 -14.39 21.37 9.44
N PRO A 326 -14.88 20.40 8.64
CA PRO A 326 -14.20 19.12 8.45
C PRO A 326 -12.80 19.31 7.87
N ILE A 327 -11.78 18.69 8.49
CA ILE A 327 -10.41 18.73 7.98
C ILE A 327 -10.21 17.59 6.97
N PRO A 328 -9.79 17.86 5.73
CA PRO A 328 -9.48 16.80 4.77
C PRO A 328 -8.23 16.01 5.22
N ASN A 329 -8.39 14.72 5.42
CA ASN A 329 -7.34 13.81 5.93
C ASN A 329 -7.29 12.48 5.18
N ALA A 330 -8.08 12.32 4.11
CA ALA A 330 -8.08 11.16 3.25
C ALA A 330 -8.16 11.58 1.78
N GLU A 331 -7.75 10.67 0.88
CA GLU A 331 -7.75 10.90 -0.57
C GLU A 331 -8.49 9.76 -1.27
N ARG A 332 -9.22 10.08 -2.34
CA ARG A 332 -9.92 9.13 -3.20
C ARG A 332 -9.51 9.35 -4.65
N ARG A 333 -9.00 8.31 -5.28
CA ARG A 333 -8.62 8.35 -6.70
C ARG A 333 -9.65 7.73 -7.64
N PHE A 334 -10.14 6.56 -7.28
CA PHE A 334 -11.03 5.78 -8.14
C PHE A 334 -12.45 5.76 -7.58
N LEU A 335 -13.43 5.89 -8.47
CA LEU A 335 -14.84 5.66 -8.20
C LEU A 335 -15.35 4.58 -9.15
N TYR A 336 -16.41 3.91 -8.71
CA TYR A 336 -16.99 2.80 -9.47
C TYR A 336 -18.48 2.99 -9.65
N ASP A 337 -18.98 2.60 -10.82
CA ASP A 337 -20.39 2.56 -11.10
C ASP A 337 -21.05 1.40 -10.35
N ASN A 338 -21.96 1.73 -9.43
CA ASN A 338 -22.69 0.75 -8.65
C ASN A 338 -23.54 -0.18 -9.54
N SER A 339 -24.01 0.29 -10.70
CA SER A 339 -24.82 -0.50 -11.62
C SER A 339 -24.09 -1.71 -12.19
N LYS A 340 -22.75 -1.67 -12.18
CA LYS A 340 -21.88 -2.74 -12.70
C LYS A 340 -21.67 -3.87 -11.70
N ASN A 341 -22.09 -3.73 -10.43
CA ASN A 341 -21.93 -4.73 -9.37
C ASN A 341 -20.50 -5.30 -9.29
N LEU A 342 -19.49 -4.43 -9.45
CA LEU A 342 -18.09 -4.85 -9.51
C LEU A 342 -17.64 -5.45 -8.17
N THR A 343 -17.04 -6.63 -8.23
CA THR A 343 -16.41 -7.26 -7.06
C THR A 343 -15.17 -6.48 -6.64
N LEU A 344 -14.67 -6.69 -5.41
CA LEU A 344 -13.39 -6.11 -4.97
C LEU A 344 -12.24 -6.46 -5.92
N THR A 345 -12.21 -7.69 -6.42
CA THR A 345 -11.20 -8.15 -7.39
C THR A 345 -11.31 -7.41 -8.71
N ASP A 346 -12.52 -7.16 -9.21
CA ASP A 346 -12.74 -6.39 -10.44
C ASP A 346 -12.27 -4.95 -10.28
N LYS A 347 -12.67 -4.31 -9.17
CA LYS A 347 -12.25 -2.94 -8.84
C LYS A 347 -10.72 -2.83 -8.82
N ARG A 348 -10.04 -3.74 -8.12
CA ARG A 348 -8.57 -3.81 -8.08
C ARG A 348 -7.96 -3.98 -9.47
N ARG A 349 -8.51 -4.87 -10.31
CA ARG A 349 -8.04 -5.08 -11.69
C ARG A 349 -8.16 -3.81 -12.54
N LEU A 350 -9.27 -3.08 -12.42
CA LEU A 350 -9.47 -1.81 -13.13
C LEU A 350 -8.47 -0.74 -12.67
N ASN A 351 -8.25 -0.62 -11.37
CA ASN A 351 -7.25 0.30 -10.81
C ASN A 351 -5.86 0.00 -11.37
N ILE A 352 -5.42 -1.26 -11.33
CA ILE A 352 -4.10 -1.66 -11.82
C ILE A 352 -3.94 -1.33 -13.31
N LYS A 353 -4.96 -1.62 -14.12
CA LYS A 353 -4.95 -1.28 -15.56
C LYS A 353 -4.70 0.22 -15.76
N GLN A 354 -5.39 1.06 -15.00
CA GLN A 354 -5.27 2.52 -15.10
C GLN A 354 -3.93 3.03 -14.53
N ILE A 355 -3.45 2.49 -13.41
CA ILE A 355 -2.15 2.83 -12.82
C ILE A 355 -1.01 2.46 -13.78
N HIS A 356 -1.05 1.28 -14.40
CA HIS A 356 -0.07 0.87 -15.40
C HIS A 356 -0.07 1.79 -16.62
N LYS A 357 -1.25 2.18 -17.10
CA LYS A 357 -1.39 3.16 -18.19
C LYS A 357 -0.70 4.49 -17.85
N ASP A 358 -0.89 5.01 -16.63
CA ASP A 358 -0.22 6.23 -16.19
C ASP A 358 1.30 6.10 -16.12
N ARG A 359 1.82 4.97 -15.61
CA ARG A 359 3.27 4.72 -15.58
C ARG A 359 3.86 4.69 -16.97
N THR A 360 3.19 4.03 -17.91
CA THR A 360 3.56 3.99 -19.31
C THR A 360 3.55 5.40 -19.91
N ASN A 361 2.48 6.16 -19.71
CA ASN A 361 2.36 7.54 -20.22
C ASN A 361 3.44 8.46 -19.65
N LYS A 362 3.71 8.40 -18.35
CA LYS A 362 4.78 9.18 -17.70
C LYS A 362 6.15 8.84 -18.28
N THR A 363 6.43 7.55 -18.47
CA THR A 363 7.70 7.11 -19.06
C THR A 363 7.83 7.58 -20.50
N GLN A 364 6.77 7.49 -21.30
CA GLN A 364 6.73 8.00 -22.67
C GLN A 364 6.98 9.52 -22.70
N PHE A 365 6.32 10.27 -21.83
CA PHE A 365 6.48 11.73 -21.72
C PHE A 365 7.91 12.13 -21.32
N GLU A 366 8.49 11.48 -20.31
CA GLU A 366 9.87 11.74 -19.86
C GLU A 366 10.87 11.48 -21.00
N LEU A 367 10.73 10.34 -21.70
CA LEU A 367 11.59 10.01 -22.84
C LEU A 367 11.39 10.98 -23.99
N LEU A 368 10.16 11.32 -24.35
CA LEU A 368 9.85 12.27 -25.41
C LEU A 368 10.46 13.64 -25.12
N LYS A 369 10.34 14.13 -23.88
CA LYS A 369 10.93 15.41 -23.45
C LYS A 369 12.46 15.41 -23.62
N ILE A 370 13.13 14.32 -23.24
CA ILE A 370 14.58 14.18 -23.42
C ILE A 370 14.95 14.11 -24.89
N MET A 371 14.20 13.34 -25.69
CA MET A 371 14.46 13.19 -27.12
C MET A 371 14.25 14.51 -27.88
N LYS A 372 13.23 15.31 -27.54
CA LYS A 372 12.99 16.63 -28.15
C LYS A 372 14.11 17.64 -27.84
N ASN A 373 14.66 17.57 -26.61
CA ASN A 373 15.73 18.43 -26.11
C ASN A 373 17.12 17.78 -26.16
N TRP A 374 17.33 16.82 -27.06
CA TRP A 374 18.59 16.10 -27.13
C TRP A 374 19.74 16.98 -27.59
N ASP A 375 20.79 17.06 -26.76
CA ASP A 375 22.02 17.79 -27.06
C ASP A 375 23.02 16.87 -27.76
N ILE A 376 23.23 17.11 -29.06
CA ILE A 376 24.14 16.31 -29.90
C ILE A 376 25.60 16.61 -29.56
N ASP A 377 25.93 17.84 -29.16
CA ASP A 377 27.31 18.23 -28.87
C ASP A 377 27.78 17.59 -27.56
N LEU A 378 26.87 17.52 -26.58
CA LEU A 378 27.17 16.93 -25.28
C LEU A 378 27.09 15.39 -25.28
N TYR A 379 26.07 14.80 -25.94
CA TYR A 379 25.79 13.37 -25.83
C TYR A 379 26.07 12.58 -27.13
N GLY A 380 26.38 13.25 -28.23
CA GLY A 380 26.52 12.67 -29.56
C GLY A 380 25.20 12.12 -30.11
N LYS A 381 25.30 11.27 -31.15
CA LYS A 381 24.14 10.62 -31.78
C LYS A 381 23.26 9.89 -30.76
N MET A 382 21.95 10.10 -30.86
CA MET A 382 20.96 9.43 -30.02
C MET A 382 20.90 7.93 -30.33
N THR A 383 21.21 7.12 -29.33
CA THR A 383 21.06 5.66 -29.37
C THR A 383 20.26 5.23 -28.15
N ILE A 384 19.60 4.07 -28.20
CA ILE A 384 18.83 3.52 -27.07
C ILE A 384 19.68 3.48 -25.79
N LYS A 385 20.95 3.03 -25.87
CA LYS A 385 21.87 2.99 -24.72
C LYS A 385 22.16 4.36 -24.13
N LYS A 386 22.39 5.37 -24.98
CA LYS A 386 22.67 6.73 -24.52
C LYS A 386 21.43 7.40 -23.95
N LEU A 387 20.28 7.23 -24.60
CA LEU A 387 19.00 7.74 -24.13
C LEU A 387 18.63 7.12 -22.77
N ALA A 388 18.83 5.82 -22.61
CA ALA A 388 18.65 5.12 -21.33
C ALA A 388 19.54 5.70 -20.22
N LYS A 389 20.80 6.00 -20.54
CA LYS A 389 21.74 6.64 -19.59
C LYS A 389 21.29 8.04 -19.18
N VAL A 390 20.89 8.88 -20.13
CA VAL A 390 20.43 10.27 -19.85
C VAL A 390 19.10 10.27 -19.10
N ALA A 391 18.18 9.36 -19.46
CA ALA A 391 16.87 9.23 -18.81
C ALA A 391 16.90 8.49 -17.47
N ILE A 392 18.04 7.87 -17.11
CA ILE A 392 18.19 7.00 -15.94
C ILE A 392 17.11 5.90 -15.97
N LYS A 393 16.99 5.21 -17.11
CA LYS A 393 16.03 4.12 -17.35
C LYS A 393 16.76 2.87 -17.83
N ASP A 394 16.11 1.72 -17.66
CA ASP A 394 16.57 0.47 -18.25
C ASP A 394 16.54 0.53 -19.80
N PRO A 395 17.58 0.05 -20.50
CA PRO A 395 17.62 0.06 -21.96
C PRO A 395 16.46 -0.68 -22.65
N LYS A 396 15.91 -1.76 -22.06
CA LYS A 396 14.75 -2.46 -22.62
C LYS A 396 13.50 -1.58 -22.53
N THR A 397 13.33 -0.85 -21.42
CA THR A 397 12.22 0.11 -21.27
C THR A 397 12.27 1.18 -22.34
N VAL A 398 13.46 1.74 -22.61
CA VAL A 398 13.65 2.71 -23.70
C VAL A 398 13.36 2.06 -25.05
N GLN A 399 13.89 0.87 -25.31
CA GLN A 399 13.68 0.13 -26.55
C GLN A 399 12.20 -0.09 -26.87
N THR A 400 11.39 -0.47 -25.86
CA THR A 400 9.94 -0.68 -26.00
C THR A 400 9.23 0.53 -26.59
N TYR A 401 9.60 1.74 -26.18
CA TYR A 401 8.91 2.97 -26.60
C TYR A 401 9.64 3.74 -27.71
N TYR A 402 10.92 3.46 -27.93
CA TYR A 402 11.80 4.23 -28.81
C TYR A 402 11.25 4.40 -30.23
N THR A 403 10.77 3.32 -30.85
CA THR A 403 10.26 3.35 -32.23
C THR A 403 9.03 4.26 -32.34
N LYS A 404 8.07 4.12 -31.42
CA LYS A 404 6.85 4.94 -31.40
C LYS A 404 7.18 6.43 -31.21
N LEU A 405 7.98 6.74 -30.19
CA LEU A 405 8.35 8.12 -29.86
C LEU A 405 9.21 8.77 -30.95
N LYS A 406 10.08 7.99 -31.60
CA LYS A 406 10.86 8.48 -32.74
C LYS A 406 9.96 8.86 -33.91
N THR A 407 8.94 8.05 -34.22
CA THR A 407 7.96 8.37 -35.26
C THR A 407 7.19 9.65 -34.92
N GLU A 408 6.73 9.79 -33.68
CA GLU A 408 6.03 10.98 -33.18
C GLU A 408 6.88 12.25 -33.35
N ILE A 409 8.15 12.19 -32.95
CA ILE A 409 9.09 13.31 -33.14
C ILE A 409 9.29 13.64 -34.62
N LEU A 410 9.39 12.62 -35.49
CA LEU A 410 9.58 12.84 -36.93
C LEU A 410 8.32 13.44 -37.58
N GLN A 411 7.13 13.09 -37.11
CA GLN A 411 5.85 13.66 -37.55
C GLN A 411 5.68 15.11 -37.09
N ASP A 412 5.99 15.41 -35.81
CA ASP A 412 6.00 16.79 -35.30
C ASP A 412 6.92 17.72 -36.12
N PHE A 413 8.04 17.18 -36.65
CA PHE A 413 8.96 17.94 -37.52
C PHE A 413 8.44 18.17 -38.94
N ASP A 414 7.62 17.27 -39.47
CA ASP A 414 6.98 17.47 -40.78
C ASP A 414 5.85 18.52 -40.67
N GLU A 415 5.30 18.76 -39.46
CA GLU A 415 4.24 19.75 -39.18
C GLU A 415 4.77 21.15 -38.77
N GLU A 416 5.90 21.28 -38.06
CA GLU A 416 6.48 22.57 -37.60
C GLU A 416 7.32 23.37 -38.66
N GLN A 417 7.36 22.93 -39.92
CA GLN A 417 7.94 23.60 -41.10
C GLN A 417 9.49 23.73 -41.23
N VAL A 418 9.88 23.74 -42.51
CA VAL A 418 11.09 24.33 -43.10
C VAL A 418 11.61 25.53 -42.29
N GLN A 419 12.58 25.32 -41.38
CA GLN A 419 13.77 26.17 -41.16
C GLN A 419 14.68 25.68 -40.02
N MET A 420 14.95 24.37 -39.83
CA MET A 420 16.11 23.89 -39.03
C MET A 420 16.45 22.40 -39.26
N ALA A 421 16.17 21.88 -40.46
CA ALA A 421 16.13 20.43 -40.73
C ALA A 421 17.50 19.73 -40.94
N VAL A 422 18.63 20.42 -40.82
CA VAL A 422 19.95 19.80 -41.11
C VAL A 422 20.61 19.19 -39.88
N THR A 423 20.38 19.70 -38.67
CA THR A 423 21.12 19.23 -37.47
C THR A 423 20.45 18.07 -36.72
N LYS A 424 19.12 17.94 -36.73
CA LYS A 424 18.39 16.88 -35.97
C LYS A 424 18.07 15.61 -36.77
N LYS A 425 18.00 15.65 -38.10
CA LYS A 425 17.78 14.46 -38.95
C LYS A 425 18.98 13.48 -38.89
N ASP A 426 20.19 14.00 -38.68
CA ASP A 426 21.40 13.19 -38.48
C ASP A 426 21.45 12.52 -37.10
N CYS A 427 20.64 12.99 -36.14
CA CYS A 427 20.50 12.39 -34.82
C CYS A 427 19.93 10.95 -34.88
N PHE A 428 19.23 10.60 -35.97
CA PHE A 428 18.46 9.35 -36.11
C PHE A 428 18.84 8.45 -37.30
N LYS A 429 19.78 8.84 -38.17
CA LYS A 429 20.18 8.05 -39.36
C LYS A 429 21.07 6.86 -39.00
N SER A 430 20.47 5.67 -38.88
CA SER A 430 20.97 4.39 -39.43
C SER A 430 20.14 3.24 -38.84
N LEU A 431 19.30 2.61 -39.67
CA LEU A 431 18.95 1.18 -39.71
C LEU A 431 17.74 1.03 -40.65
N SER A 432 17.99 1.29 -41.93
CA SER A 432 17.26 0.67 -43.04
C SER A 432 18.26 -0.25 -43.72
N LYS A 433 18.35 -1.47 -43.20
CA LYS A 433 18.78 -2.68 -43.89
C LYS A 433 18.34 -3.87 -43.05
#